data_AF-A0A374NLY5-F1
#
_entry.id   AF-A0A374NLY5-F1
#
_cell.length_a   1.000
_cell.length_b   1.000
_cell.length_c   1.000
_cell.angle_alpha   90.00
_cell.angle_beta   90.00
_cell.angle_gamma   90.00
#
_symmetry.space_group_name_H-M   'P 1'
#
loop_
_entity.id
_entity.type
_entity.pdbx_description
1 polymer ?
#
loop_
_entity_poly.entity_id
_entity_poly.type
_entity_poly.pdbx_seq_one_letter_code
_entity_poly.pdbx_strand_id
1 'polypeptide(L)'
;MREYQTNKLHLKFDYETIERDFDIYQIKQKAEEKKYISQEVLDNVSEEQYITAVQWIYGNTALVLLEKDKISTYAFKKKMRERFPDITVCQIKGLFDEKVREKYFGEGDIQLARLLFNSLRPYKSEIFHRNNIMGKLFYQNPKWKSKDTVYFVQIHLDYSFHLILKVVTFTKDTGDSGGYVFDKSTGNFRRALKTDKGTKYVKKNKNTKSTVPFLNIENMEKFEASKMGVLKQFVEDVRTYLRDYIEINFETMEEMMSHDKKWEKYSIKVKENESKIYEKEAAKRLSSHMIAIVDECNTETSKKIADDFQAFLKKVYGIGSMPGGSVSSGTYNLRIIHDKGYYKGENDLHDEIFNKCIVQHITVENYKKCDLEKNPEFYAIIQELFIKEDIVNKQLTMFNWSETLGKSGKTWAFVSFKKDDTDIR
;
A
#
# COMPACT_ATOMS: atom_id res chain seq x y z
N MET A 1 -15.27 -18.46 -11.19
CA MET A 1 -15.19 -17.38 -10.20
C MET A 1 -13.72 -17.04 -10.05
N ARG A 2 -13.30 -15.77 -10.15
CA ARG A 2 -11.89 -15.42 -9.98
C ARG A 2 -11.65 -15.03 -8.52
N GLU A 3 -10.54 -15.49 -7.99
CA GLU A 3 -10.09 -15.19 -6.64
C GLU A 3 -8.82 -14.36 -6.74
N TYR A 4 -8.74 -13.26 -5.98
CA TYR A 4 -7.51 -12.50 -5.84
C TYR A 4 -7.14 -12.34 -4.36
N GLN A 5 -5.85 -12.48 -4.09
CA GLN A 5 -5.31 -12.29 -2.75
C GLN A 5 -5.10 -10.80 -2.47
N THR A 6 -5.56 -10.35 -1.32
CA THR A 6 -5.30 -8.99 -0.83
C THR A 6 -4.00 -8.98 -0.02
N ASN A 7 -3.59 -7.82 0.49
CA ASN A 7 -2.47 -7.72 1.42
C ASN A 7 -2.89 -7.93 2.89
N LYS A 8 -4.13 -8.30 3.18
CA LYS A 8 -4.59 -8.62 4.52
C LYS A 8 -4.23 -10.06 4.87
N LEU A 9 -3.73 -10.27 6.09
CA LEU A 9 -3.29 -11.58 6.57
C LEU A 9 -4.30 -12.19 7.54
N HIS A 10 -4.50 -13.49 7.40
CA HIS A 10 -5.01 -14.38 8.44
C HIS A 10 -3.83 -15.09 9.08
N LEU A 11 -3.81 -15.08 10.41
CA LEU A 11 -2.71 -15.62 11.20
C LEU A 11 -3.22 -16.80 12.02
N LYS A 12 -2.40 -17.85 12.10
CA LYS A 12 -2.63 -18.98 13.01
C LYS A 12 -1.33 -19.27 13.75
N PHE A 13 -1.40 -19.32 15.07
CA PHE A 13 -0.23 -19.52 15.93
C PHE A 13 -0.22 -20.92 16.52
N ASP A 14 0.98 -21.45 16.71
CA ASP A 14 1.23 -22.58 17.60
C ASP A 14 1.82 -22.03 18.91
N TYR A 15 0.94 -21.74 19.86
CA TYR A 15 1.34 -21.18 21.16
C TYR A 15 2.16 -22.17 21.99
N GLU A 16 1.98 -23.48 21.80
CA GLU A 16 2.75 -24.50 22.50
C GLU A 16 4.21 -24.45 22.08
N THR A 17 4.45 -24.46 20.76
CA THR A 17 5.79 -24.39 20.19
C THR A 17 6.45 -23.05 20.52
N ILE A 18 5.70 -21.94 20.47
CA ILE A 18 6.22 -20.62 20.90
C ILE A 18 6.62 -20.62 22.37
N GLU A 19 5.75 -21.09 23.28
CA GLU A 19 6.03 -21.09 24.72
C GLU A 19 7.09 -22.12 25.09
N ARG A 20 7.28 -23.17 24.29
CA ARG A 20 8.38 -24.14 24.42
C ARG A 20 9.73 -23.50 24.11
N ASP A 21 9.84 -22.80 22.98
CA ASP A 21 11.13 -22.40 22.41
C ASP A 21 11.57 -20.99 22.80
N PHE A 22 10.63 -20.13 23.23
CA PHE A 22 10.92 -18.75 23.56
C PHE A 22 10.48 -18.35 24.96
N ASP A 23 11.22 -17.39 25.54
CA ASP A 23 10.76 -16.55 26.62
C ASP A 23 10.37 -15.17 26.07
N ILE A 24 9.16 -14.72 26.37
CA ILE A 24 8.66 -13.39 25.98
C ILE A 24 8.61 -12.50 27.22
N TYR A 25 9.15 -11.30 27.11
CA TYR A 25 9.14 -10.30 28.19
C TYR A 25 8.47 -9.01 27.75
N GLN A 26 7.63 -8.45 28.61
CA GLN A 26 7.22 -7.06 28.54
C GLN A 26 8.18 -6.21 29.38
N ILE A 27 8.72 -5.17 28.76
CA ILE A 27 9.49 -4.13 29.42
C ILE A 27 8.69 -2.83 29.34
N LYS A 28 8.48 -2.18 30.48
CA LYS A 28 7.74 -0.92 30.55
C LYS A 28 8.52 0.11 31.36
N GLN A 29 8.59 1.34 30.87
CA GLN A 29 9.16 2.47 31.62
C GLN A 29 8.20 2.91 32.72
N LYS A 30 8.72 3.22 33.90
CA LYS A 30 7.90 3.73 35.01
C LYS A 30 7.58 5.21 34.88
N ALA A 31 8.53 6.01 34.40
CA ALA A 31 8.36 7.47 34.27
C ALA A 31 7.80 7.83 32.88
N GLU A 32 6.70 8.57 32.84
CA GLU A 32 6.05 9.03 31.60
C GLU A 32 6.85 10.13 30.87
N GLU A 33 7.64 10.91 31.61
CA GLU A 33 8.40 12.05 31.07
C GLU A 33 9.75 11.68 30.47
N LYS A 34 10.29 10.49 30.78
CA LYS A 34 11.56 10.00 30.22
C LYS A 34 11.27 9.08 29.04
N LYS A 35 11.93 9.29 27.89
CA LYS A 35 11.77 8.46 26.67
C LYS A 35 12.97 7.57 26.32
N TYR A 36 13.84 7.28 27.28
CA TYR A 36 15.10 6.61 26.96
C TYR A 36 14.96 5.15 26.51
N ILE A 37 13.90 4.39 26.88
CA ILE A 37 13.76 3.01 26.37
C ILE A 37 13.73 3.03 24.82
N SER A 38 13.01 4.01 24.24
CA SER A 38 12.91 4.19 22.79
C SER A 38 14.21 4.66 22.11
N GLN A 39 15.22 5.07 22.87
CA GLN A 39 16.41 5.75 22.36
C GLN A 39 17.72 5.02 22.52
N GLU A 40 17.89 3.95 23.32
CA GLU A 40 19.19 3.23 23.42
C GLU A 40 19.11 1.75 23.86
N VAL A 41 17.93 1.24 24.23
CA VAL A 41 17.85 0.16 25.25
C VAL A 41 17.81 -1.25 24.69
N LEU A 42 17.10 -1.43 23.58
CA LEU A 42 16.83 -2.76 23.02
C LEU A 42 17.38 -2.92 21.60
N ASP A 43 18.06 -1.90 21.07
CA ASP A 43 18.55 -1.87 19.69
C ASP A 43 19.94 -2.50 19.53
N ASN A 44 20.64 -2.76 20.63
CA ASN A 44 21.93 -3.47 20.64
C ASN A 44 21.76 -4.98 20.72
N VAL A 45 20.72 -5.50 20.08
CA VAL A 45 20.48 -6.95 19.89
C VAL A 45 21.73 -7.65 19.34
N SER A 46 22.55 -6.93 18.56
CA SER A 46 23.82 -7.44 18.04
C SER A 46 24.92 -7.65 19.10
N GLU A 47 24.94 -6.86 20.18
CA GLU A 47 25.87 -7.06 21.30
C GLU A 47 25.32 -8.10 22.29
N GLU A 48 24.01 -8.09 22.49
CA GLU A 48 23.31 -9.02 23.36
C GLU A 48 22.79 -10.21 22.55
N GLN A 49 23.70 -11.13 22.19
CA GLN A 49 23.47 -12.33 21.36
C GLN A 49 22.30 -13.25 21.80
N TYR A 50 21.70 -12.99 22.96
CA TYR A 50 20.56 -13.71 23.51
C TYR A 50 19.21 -13.05 23.20
N ILE A 51 19.16 -11.77 22.79
CA ILE A 51 17.92 -11.14 22.34
C ILE A 51 17.67 -11.54 20.89
N THR A 52 16.49 -12.09 20.61
CA THR A 52 16.11 -12.53 19.26
C THR A 52 15.35 -11.45 18.52
N ALA A 53 14.38 -10.81 19.20
CA ALA A 53 13.58 -9.75 18.61
C ALA A 53 13.04 -8.78 19.65
N VAL A 54 12.64 -7.61 19.16
CA VAL A 54 11.98 -6.56 19.93
C VAL A 54 10.76 -6.09 19.14
N GLN A 55 9.69 -5.72 19.83
CA GLN A 55 8.53 -5.07 19.24
C GLN A 55 8.06 -3.95 20.16
N TRP A 56 8.03 -2.72 19.66
CA TRP A 56 7.53 -1.59 20.42
C TRP A 56 6.00 -1.56 20.42
N ILE A 57 5.42 -1.47 21.60
CA ILE A 57 4.00 -1.13 21.79
C ILE A 57 3.93 0.40 21.94
N TYR A 58 2.72 0.96 21.88
CA TYR A 58 2.48 2.39 22.09
C TYR A 58 3.14 2.91 23.39
N GLY A 59 3.70 4.12 23.31
CA GLY A 59 4.26 4.83 24.46
C GLY A 59 5.63 4.28 24.91
N ASN A 60 5.66 3.74 26.12
CA ASN A 60 6.88 3.42 26.87
C ASN A 60 7.07 1.92 27.13
N THR A 61 6.44 1.07 26.31
CA THR A 61 6.40 -0.38 26.47
C THR A 61 6.99 -1.10 25.26
N ALA A 62 7.80 -2.12 25.50
CA ALA A 62 8.36 -3.00 24.49
C ALA A 62 8.14 -4.47 24.87
N LEU A 63 7.96 -5.31 23.85
CA LEU A 63 8.06 -6.76 23.96
C LEU A 63 9.45 -7.19 23.49
N VAL A 64 10.00 -8.20 24.15
CA VAL A 64 11.30 -8.80 23.82
C VAL A 64 11.13 -10.30 23.73
N LEU A 65 11.64 -10.87 22.65
CA LEU A 65 11.70 -12.30 22.40
C LEU A 65 13.12 -12.78 22.63
N LEU A 66 13.27 -13.84 23.44
CA LEU A 66 14.53 -14.54 23.66
C LEU A 66 14.32 -16.01 23.39
N GLU A 67 15.25 -16.64 22.67
CA GLU A 67 15.36 -18.10 22.66
C GLU A 67 15.61 -18.60 24.07
N LYS A 68 14.90 -19.66 24.47
CA LYS A 68 15.15 -20.31 25.76
C LYS A 68 16.59 -20.78 25.87
N ASP A 69 17.03 -20.91 27.12
CA ASP A 69 18.37 -21.36 27.52
C ASP A 69 19.54 -20.44 27.12
N LYS A 70 19.31 -19.34 26.40
CA LYS A 70 20.35 -18.34 26.11
C LYS A 70 20.73 -17.49 27.33
N ILE A 71 19.76 -17.23 28.22
CA ILE A 71 19.96 -16.47 29.45
C ILE A 71 18.84 -16.82 30.44
N SER A 72 19.17 -16.95 31.72
CA SER A 72 18.13 -17.18 32.73
C SER A 72 17.27 -15.93 32.94
N THR A 73 16.00 -16.12 33.27
CA THR A 73 15.07 -15.02 33.60
C THR A 73 15.63 -14.07 34.65
N TYR A 74 16.32 -14.59 35.67
CA TYR A 74 16.94 -13.78 36.71
C TYR A 74 18.07 -12.91 36.14
N ALA A 75 18.99 -13.50 35.37
CA ALA A 75 20.10 -12.79 34.78
C ALA A 75 19.64 -11.71 33.79
N PHE A 76 18.66 -12.03 32.94
CA PHE A 76 18.06 -11.06 32.01
C PHE A 76 17.44 -9.87 32.75
N LYS A 77 16.55 -10.15 33.72
CA LYS A 77 15.91 -9.13 34.54
C LYS A 77 16.93 -8.25 35.29
N LYS A 78 18.03 -8.84 35.78
CA LYS A 78 19.11 -8.12 36.46
C LYS A 78 19.81 -7.16 35.51
N LYS A 79 20.32 -7.64 34.37
CA LYS A 79 21.01 -6.82 33.36
C LYS A 79 20.14 -5.65 32.88
N MET A 80 18.87 -5.91 32.60
CA MET A 80 17.94 -4.88 32.13
C MET A 80 17.73 -3.78 33.18
N ARG A 81 17.63 -4.11 34.47
CA ARG A 81 17.50 -3.10 35.54
C ARG A 81 18.80 -2.35 35.83
N GLU A 82 19.94 -3.02 35.74
CA GLU A 82 21.26 -2.38 35.90
C GLU A 82 21.49 -1.34 34.81
N ARG A 83 21.10 -1.67 33.57
CA ARG A 83 21.25 -0.75 32.44
C ARG A 83 20.17 0.33 32.41
N PHE A 84 18.97 0.04 32.92
CA PHE A 84 17.82 0.95 32.90
C PHE A 84 17.13 1.01 34.28
N PRO A 85 17.44 2.02 35.11
CA PRO A 85 17.01 2.06 36.50
C PRO A 85 15.48 2.22 36.69
N ASP A 86 14.75 2.80 35.73
CA ASP A 86 13.30 3.09 35.87
C ASP A 86 12.41 2.20 34.99
N ILE A 87 12.67 0.89 34.94
CA ILE A 87 11.86 -0.06 34.17
C ILE A 87 11.20 -1.14 35.03
N THR A 88 10.14 -1.74 34.51
CA THR A 88 9.60 -3.03 34.95
C THR A 88 9.84 -4.07 33.88
N VAL A 89 10.24 -5.27 34.27
CA VAL A 89 10.48 -6.41 33.36
C VAL A 89 9.61 -7.58 33.82
N CYS A 90 8.60 -7.92 33.03
CA CYS A 90 7.64 -8.98 33.30
C CYS A 90 7.77 -10.07 32.24
N GLN A 91 7.99 -11.32 32.66
CA GLN A 91 7.90 -12.46 31.75
C GLN A 91 6.43 -12.76 31.50
N ILE A 92 6.07 -12.97 30.25
CA ILE A 92 4.73 -13.41 29.84
C ILE A 92 4.75 -14.94 29.81
N LYS A 93 3.78 -15.57 30.47
CA LYS A 93 3.60 -17.02 30.54
C LYS A 93 2.13 -17.36 30.35
N GLY A 94 1.84 -18.59 29.95
CA GLY A 94 0.47 -19.08 29.74
C GLY A 94 -0.11 -18.54 28.44
N LEU A 95 0.60 -18.73 27.33
CA LEU A 95 0.14 -18.28 26.01
C LEU A 95 -1.15 -19.00 25.58
N PHE A 96 -1.50 -20.13 26.19
CA PHE A 96 -2.80 -20.79 25.98
C PHE A 96 -4.00 -20.00 26.51
N ASP A 97 -3.80 -19.14 27.52
CA ASP A 97 -4.86 -18.30 28.06
C ASP A 97 -5.09 -17.08 27.15
N GLU A 98 -6.26 -17.03 26.52
CA GLU A 98 -6.67 -15.93 25.64
C GLU A 98 -6.63 -14.58 26.35
N LYS A 99 -6.96 -14.51 27.65
CA LYS A 99 -6.91 -13.26 28.41
C LYS A 99 -5.48 -12.76 28.60
N VAL A 100 -4.53 -13.68 28.75
CA VAL A 100 -3.10 -13.33 28.77
C VAL A 100 -2.72 -12.76 27.41
N ARG A 101 -3.12 -13.44 26.32
CA ARG A 101 -2.74 -13.00 24.99
C ARG A 101 -3.34 -11.65 24.61
N GLU A 102 -4.64 -11.45 24.83
CA GLU A 102 -5.33 -10.18 24.56
C GLU A 102 -4.68 -9.02 25.34
N LYS A 103 -4.33 -9.25 26.61
CA LYS A 103 -3.67 -8.24 27.47
C LYS A 103 -2.32 -7.78 26.93
N TYR A 104 -1.49 -8.70 26.42
CA TYR A 104 -0.10 -8.39 26.07
C TYR A 104 0.13 -8.20 24.57
N PHE A 105 -0.67 -8.87 23.73
CA PHE A 105 -0.49 -8.91 22.28
C PHE A 105 -1.62 -8.23 21.50
N GLY A 106 -2.72 -7.86 22.16
CA GLY A 106 -3.87 -7.19 21.57
C GLY A 106 -4.73 -8.13 20.72
N GLU A 107 -5.69 -7.54 20.00
CA GLU A 107 -6.62 -8.27 19.14
C GLU A 107 -5.87 -9.14 18.11
N GLY A 108 -6.29 -10.40 17.98
CA GLY A 108 -5.72 -11.40 17.07
C GLY A 108 -4.20 -11.60 17.23
N ASP A 109 -3.66 -11.30 18.41
CA ASP A 109 -2.25 -11.46 18.78
C ASP A 109 -1.27 -10.72 17.85
N ILE A 110 -1.69 -9.58 17.32
CA ILE A 110 -0.93 -8.82 16.33
C ILE A 110 0.49 -8.45 16.78
N GLN A 111 0.70 -8.12 18.07
CA GLN A 111 2.04 -7.79 18.53
C GLN A 111 2.94 -9.02 18.63
N LEU A 112 2.37 -10.22 18.86
CA LEU A 112 3.11 -11.48 18.81
C LEU A 112 3.58 -11.75 17.38
N ALA A 113 2.70 -11.59 16.39
CA ALA A 113 3.08 -11.72 14.98
C ALA A 113 4.19 -10.74 14.58
N ARG A 114 4.06 -9.46 14.94
CA ARG A 114 5.09 -8.45 14.67
C ARG A 114 6.42 -8.81 15.34
N LEU A 115 6.37 -9.32 16.58
CA LEU A 115 7.56 -9.75 17.32
C LEU A 115 8.25 -10.96 16.64
N LEU A 116 7.49 -11.95 16.19
CA LEU A 116 8.00 -13.10 15.42
C LEU A 116 8.55 -12.66 14.06
N PHE A 117 7.87 -11.81 13.30
CA PHE A 117 8.42 -11.30 12.03
C PHE A 117 9.74 -10.56 12.24
N ASN A 118 9.83 -9.75 13.30
CA ASN A 118 11.05 -9.07 13.68
C ASN A 118 12.18 -10.02 14.14
N SER A 119 11.91 -11.31 14.37
CA SER A 119 12.91 -12.31 14.74
C SER A 119 13.63 -12.94 13.55
N LEU A 120 13.22 -12.61 12.32
CA LEU A 120 13.87 -13.08 11.10
C LEU A 120 15.31 -12.55 11.03
N ARG A 121 16.28 -13.43 11.32
CA ARG A 121 17.72 -13.10 11.39
C ARG A 121 18.34 -12.93 10.00
N PRO A 122 19.40 -12.10 9.83
CA PRO A 122 20.15 -12.04 8.58
C PRO A 122 21.03 -13.28 8.36
N TYR A 123 21.10 -13.78 7.12
CA TYR A 123 22.17 -14.69 6.69
C TYR A 123 23.07 -14.03 5.63
N LYS A 124 24.36 -14.38 5.66
CA LYS A 124 25.40 -13.75 4.82
C LYS A 124 25.26 -14.09 3.31
N SER A 125 24.48 -15.09 2.94
CA SER A 125 24.36 -15.61 1.56
C SER A 125 23.04 -15.28 0.86
N GLU A 126 22.26 -14.34 1.38
CA GLU A 126 20.91 -14.06 0.88
C GLU A 126 20.86 -12.89 -0.10
N ILE A 127 19.89 -12.93 -1.01
CA ILE A 127 19.57 -11.85 -1.97
C ILE A 127 19.23 -10.55 -1.21
N PHE A 128 18.70 -10.69 0.00
CA PHE A 128 18.40 -9.58 0.90
C PHE A 128 19.00 -9.77 2.29
N HIS A 129 19.57 -8.71 2.84
CA HIS A 129 19.96 -8.66 4.24
C HIS A 129 18.78 -8.18 5.10
N ARG A 130 18.41 -8.99 6.09
CA ARG A 130 17.34 -8.69 7.06
C ARG A 130 17.90 -8.04 8.32
N ASN A 131 17.29 -6.96 8.77
CA ASN A 131 17.72 -6.27 9.97
C ASN A 131 16.51 -5.96 10.85
N ASN A 132 16.61 -6.29 12.14
CA ASN A 132 15.68 -5.80 13.16
C ASN A 132 16.29 -4.58 13.85
N ILE A 133 15.66 -3.42 13.67
CA ILE A 133 16.14 -2.16 14.25
C ILE A 133 14.96 -1.41 14.82
N MET A 134 14.99 -1.09 16.12
CA MET A 134 13.88 -0.44 16.81
C MET A 134 12.56 -1.22 16.67
N GLY A 135 12.64 -2.55 16.75
CA GLY A 135 11.49 -3.44 16.58
C GLY A 135 10.81 -3.28 15.23
N LYS A 136 11.61 -3.17 14.16
CA LYS A 136 11.14 -3.07 12.79
C LYS A 136 12.00 -3.95 11.90
N LEU A 137 11.34 -4.78 11.12
CA LEU A 137 11.96 -5.62 10.11
C LEU A 137 12.25 -4.83 8.84
N PHE A 138 13.52 -4.80 8.46
CA PHE A 138 14.01 -4.17 7.23
C PHE A 138 14.67 -5.20 6.32
N TYR A 139 14.29 -5.19 5.04
CA TYR A 139 14.97 -5.89 3.96
C TYR A 139 15.84 -4.93 3.16
N GLN A 140 17.08 -5.34 2.87
CA GLN A 140 18.06 -4.57 2.13
C GLN A 140 18.61 -5.40 0.97
N ASN A 141 18.42 -4.94 -0.27
CA ASN A 141 19.12 -5.55 -1.41
C ASN A 141 20.49 -4.86 -1.58
N PRO A 142 21.61 -5.59 -1.77
CA PRO A 142 22.94 -4.99 -1.93
C PRO A 142 23.05 -3.90 -3.00
N LYS A 143 22.18 -3.93 -4.03
CA LYS A 143 22.12 -2.92 -5.10
C LYS A 143 21.42 -1.62 -4.70
N TRP A 144 20.65 -1.61 -3.61
CA TRP A 144 19.92 -0.45 -3.12
C TRP A 144 20.81 0.49 -2.29
N LYS A 145 21.90 0.94 -2.90
CA LYS A 145 22.82 1.91 -2.31
C LYS A 145 23.41 2.81 -3.38
N SER A 146 23.62 4.07 -3.02
CA SER A 146 24.48 5.01 -3.74
C SER A 146 25.67 5.37 -2.84
N LYS A 147 26.51 6.34 -3.26
CA LYS A 147 27.69 6.79 -2.51
C LYS A 147 27.37 7.02 -1.03
N ASP A 148 26.34 7.83 -0.77
CA ASP A 148 25.98 8.32 0.56
C ASP A 148 24.56 7.93 0.99
N THR A 149 23.83 7.12 0.23
CA THR A 149 22.44 6.76 0.57
C THR A 149 22.22 5.27 0.47
N VAL A 150 21.45 4.72 1.38
CA VAL A 150 21.03 3.33 1.41
C VAL A 150 19.51 3.27 1.54
N TYR A 151 18.90 2.28 0.89
CA TYR A 151 17.45 2.09 0.92
C TYR A 151 17.11 0.72 1.49
N PHE A 152 16.02 0.70 2.25
CA PHE A 152 15.45 -0.51 2.82
C PHE A 152 13.96 -0.56 2.49
N VAL A 153 13.41 -1.77 2.43
CA VAL A 153 11.97 -1.99 2.50
C VAL A 153 11.66 -2.45 3.92
N GLN A 154 10.91 -1.63 4.64
CA GLN A 154 10.35 -1.99 5.94
C GLN A 154 9.07 -2.81 5.72
N ILE A 155 8.99 -3.96 6.37
CA ILE A 155 7.76 -4.75 6.48
C ILE A 155 7.02 -4.31 7.75
N HIS A 156 5.73 -4.04 7.62
CA HIS A 156 4.89 -3.67 8.73
C HIS A 156 3.51 -4.30 8.58
N LEU A 157 3.04 -4.98 9.62
CA LEU A 157 1.64 -5.41 9.72
C LEU A 157 0.87 -4.31 10.46
N ASP A 158 -0.17 -3.71 9.88
CA ASP A 158 -0.99 -2.72 10.56
C ASP A 158 -2.03 -3.36 11.50
N TYR A 159 -2.75 -2.55 12.28
CA TYR A 159 -3.74 -3.04 13.26
C TYR A 159 -4.95 -3.75 12.65
N SER A 160 -5.16 -3.63 11.34
CA SER A 160 -6.20 -4.33 10.59
C SER A 160 -5.63 -5.54 9.83
N PHE A 161 -4.43 -6.00 10.21
CA PHE A 161 -3.71 -7.13 9.63
C PHE A 161 -3.32 -6.94 8.17
N HIS A 162 -3.23 -5.71 7.66
CA HIS A 162 -2.69 -5.44 6.33
C HIS A 162 -1.17 -5.35 6.37
N LEU A 163 -0.53 -6.08 5.46
CA LEU A 163 0.89 -6.03 5.24
C LEU A 163 1.25 -4.80 4.39
N ILE A 164 2.15 -3.97 4.91
CA ILE A 164 2.57 -2.70 4.33
C ILE A 164 4.08 -2.74 4.04
N LEU A 165 4.43 -2.44 2.79
CA LEU A 165 5.81 -2.36 2.32
C LEU A 165 6.24 -0.90 2.12
N LYS A 166 6.96 -0.38 3.10
CA LYS A 166 7.40 1.03 3.12
C LYS A 166 8.88 1.14 2.80
N VAL A 167 9.22 1.94 1.77
CA VAL A 167 10.62 2.23 1.48
C VAL A 167 11.12 3.28 2.45
N VAL A 168 12.23 2.99 3.11
CA VAL A 168 12.90 3.88 4.07
C VAL A 168 14.30 4.16 3.57
N THR A 169 14.69 5.44 3.63
CA THR A 169 15.98 5.92 3.14
C THR A 169 16.83 6.39 4.30
N PHE A 170 18.09 5.96 4.33
CA PHE A 170 19.10 6.48 5.24
C PHE A 170 20.24 7.09 4.43
N THR A 171 20.66 8.28 4.81
CA THR A 171 21.73 9.01 4.14
C THR A 171 22.86 9.21 5.14
N LYS A 172 24.11 9.15 4.65
CA LYS A 172 25.31 9.47 5.42
C LYS A 172 25.09 10.82 6.09
N ASP A 173 25.26 10.84 7.41
CA ASP A 173 25.23 12.08 8.15
C ASP A 173 26.55 12.80 7.94
N THR A 174 26.46 14.09 7.60
CA THR A 174 27.61 14.99 7.50
C THR A 174 27.84 15.76 8.81
N GLY A 175 26.93 15.66 9.78
CA GLY A 175 27.12 16.06 11.16
C GLY A 175 27.40 14.86 12.09
N ASP A 176 27.46 15.11 13.40
CA ASP A 176 27.68 14.08 14.42
C ASP A 176 26.36 13.59 15.07
N SER A 177 25.22 13.86 14.41
CA SER A 177 23.86 13.50 14.86
C SER A 177 23.38 12.13 14.39
N GLY A 178 24.23 11.41 13.64
CA GLY A 178 23.82 10.22 12.90
C GLY A 178 23.51 9.06 13.84
N GLY A 179 22.24 8.62 13.85
CA GLY A 179 21.75 7.60 14.77
C GLY A 179 22.02 6.14 14.36
N TYR A 180 22.66 5.90 13.21
CA TYR A 180 22.77 4.56 12.61
C TYR A 180 24.15 4.28 12.01
N VAL A 181 24.54 3.00 12.01
CA VAL A 181 25.74 2.47 11.35
C VAL A 181 25.32 1.39 10.37
N PHE A 182 25.91 1.44 9.17
CA PHE A 182 25.68 0.46 8.11
C PHE A 182 27.00 -0.09 7.60
N ASP A 183 27.19 -1.40 7.75
CA ASP A 183 28.29 -2.11 7.14
C ASP A 183 27.91 -2.55 5.72
N LYS A 184 28.52 -1.89 4.73
CA LYS A 184 28.26 -2.15 3.31
C LYS A 184 28.69 -3.54 2.84
N SER A 185 29.57 -4.21 3.59
CA SER A 185 30.12 -5.54 3.24
C SER A 185 29.24 -6.67 3.77
N THR A 186 28.72 -6.52 4.99
CA THR A 186 27.86 -7.55 5.62
C THR A 186 26.38 -7.28 5.47
N GLY A 187 25.99 -6.07 5.05
CA GLY A 187 24.60 -5.63 5.03
C GLY A 187 24.01 -5.38 6.42
N ASN A 188 24.83 -5.47 7.47
CA ASN A 188 24.42 -5.24 8.84
C ASN A 188 24.11 -3.76 9.05
N PHE A 189 22.88 -3.49 9.47
CA PHE A 189 22.37 -2.18 9.75
C PHE A 189 21.89 -2.14 11.20
N ARG A 190 22.41 -1.20 11.98
CA ARG A 190 22.06 -1.05 13.40
C ARG A 190 22.14 0.40 13.83
N ARG A 191 21.72 0.68 15.05
CA ARG A 191 21.93 2.00 15.64
C ARG A 191 23.37 2.24 16.03
N ALA A 192 23.78 3.50 15.95
CA ALA A 192 25.11 3.92 16.33
C ALA A 192 25.25 3.90 17.86
N LEU A 193 26.32 3.27 18.33
CA LEU A 193 26.79 3.28 19.71
C LEU A 193 27.64 4.52 19.95
N LYS A 194 27.75 4.94 21.22
CA LYS A 194 28.67 6.03 21.62
C LYS A 194 30.13 5.72 21.26
N THR A 195 30.49 4.44 21.21
CA THR A 195 31.82 3.94 20.88
C THR A 195 32.08 3.80 19.38
N ASP A 196 31.03 3.87 18.53
CA ASP A 196 31.20 3.71 17.10
C ASP A 196 31.96 4.90 16.49
N LYS A 197 33.04 4.58 15.78
CA LYS A 197 33.82 5.53 14.99
C LYS A 197 33.46 5.37 13.51
N GLY A 198 33.53 6.45 12.75
CA GLY A 198 33.40 6.43 11.29
C GLY A 198 32.05 6.94 10.77
N THR A 199 31.63 6.41 9.61
CA THR A 199 30.47 6.94 8.88
C THR A 199 29.16 6.55 9.55
N LYS A 200 28.41 7.55 10.02
CA LYS A 200 27.05 7.39 10.55
C LYS A 200 26.01 7.76 9.50
N TYR A 201 24.78 7.29 9.69
CA TYR A 201 23.63 7.56 8.83
C TYR A 201 22.48 8.14 9.64
N VAL A 202 21.64 8.93 8.97
CA VAL A 202 20.41 9.51 9.49
C VAL A 202 19.24 9.16 8.57
N LYS A 203 18.08 8.89 9.17
CA LYS A 203 16.85 8.61 8.41
C LYS A 203 16.40 9.88 7.68
N LYS A 204 16.19 9.80 6.37
CA LYS A 204 15.73 10.93 5.55
C LYS A 204 14.29 10.73 5.13
N ASN A 205 13.43 11.70 5.43
CA ASN A 205 12.11 11.80 4.82
C ASN A 205 12.27 12.46 3.45
N LYS A 206 12.25 11.67 2.38
CA LYS A 206 12.22 12.22 1.01
C LYS A 206 10.76 12.40 0.58
N ASN A 207 10.41 13.61 0.17
CA ASN A 207 9.14 13.91 -0.52
C ASN A 207 9.17 13.52 -2.01
N THR A 208 10.18 12.78 -2.46
CA THR A 208 10.35 12.34 -3.85
C THR A 208 10.00 10.87 -4.01
N LYS A 209 9.59 10.48 -5.24
CA LYS A 209 9.24 9.09 -5.58
C LYS A 209 10.35 8.13 -5.12
N SER A 210 9.94 7.04 -4.48
CA SER A 210 10.84 5.97 -4.04
C SER A 210 11.63 5.42 -5.22
N THR A 211 12.93 5.15 -5.03
CA THR A 211 13.80 4.53 -6.04
C THR A 211 13.57 3.03 -6.18
N VAL A 212 12.88 2.38 -5.23
CA VAL A 212 12.55 0.96 -5.31
C VAL A 212 11.20 0.80 -6.02
N PRO A 213 11.14 0.16 -7.20
CA PRO A 213 9.90 -0.03 -7.94
C PRO A 213 8.94 -0.92 -7.15
N PHE A 214 7.63 -0.70 -7.32
CA PHE A 214 6.63 -1.57 -6.72
C PHE A 214 6.74 -3.00 -7.28
N LEU A 215 6.71 -3.13 -8.60
CA LEU A 215 6.89 -4.37 -9.35
C LEU A 215 7.84 -4.09 -10.53
N ASN A 216 8.76 -5.00 -10.80
CA ASN A 216 9.55 -4.99 -12.03
C ASN A 216 9.68 -6.43 -12.53
N ILE A 217 9.17 -6.72 -13.73
CA ILE A 217 9.15 -8.07 -14.31
C ILE A 217 10.07 -8.21 -15.51
N GLU A 218 11.01 -7.29 -15.70
CA GLU A 218 11.94 -7.34 -16.84
C GLU A 218 12.83 -8.59 -16.81
N ASN A 219 13.29 -8.98 -15.61
CA ASN A 219 14.00 -10.23 -15.34
C ASN A 219 13.95 -10.56 -13.85
N MET A 220 14.41 -11.76 -13.47
CA MET A 220 14.36 -12.24 -12.09
C MET A 220 15.10 -11.31 -11.13
N GLU A 221 16.29 -10.85 -11.50
CA GLU A 221 17.12 -9.99 -10.65
C GLU A 221 16.43 -8.63 -10.37
N LYS A 222 15.78 -8.04 -11.38
CA LYS A 222 15.00 -6.80 -11.22
C LYS A 222 13.71 -7.02 -10.44
N PHE A 223 13.07 -8.19 -10.59
CA PHE A 223 11.91 -8.58 -9.80
C PHE A 223 12.27 -8.72 -8.33
N GLU A 224 13.34 -9.44 -8.01
CA GLU A 224 13.90 -9.53 -6.67
C GLU A 224 14.24 -8.12 -6.15
N ALA A 225 14.80 -7.23 -6.96
CA ALA A 225 15.06 -5.84 -6.55
C ALA A 225 13.81 -4.92 -6.50
N SER A 226 12.58 -5.45 -6.48
CA SER A 226 11.32 -4.70 -6.34
C SER A 226 10.62 -4.95 -4.99
N LYS A 227 9.58 -4.16 -4.67
CA LYS A 227 8.78 -4.41 -3.44
C LYS A 227 8.09 -5.77 -3.48
N MET A 228 7.57 -6.19 -4.64
CA MET A 228 6.96 -7.52 -4.78
C MET A 228 7.97 -8.65 -4.65
N GLY A 229 9.22 -8.43 -5.06
CA GLY A 229 10.33 -9.35 -4.76
C GLY A 229 10.59 -9.50 -3.27
N VAL A 230 10.61 -8.38 -2.53
CA VAL A 230 10.70 -8.42 -1.05
C VAL A 230 9.51 -9.12 -0.42
N LEU A 231 8.28 -8.86 -0.91
CA LEU A 231 7.08 -9.53 -0.40
C LEU A 231 7.20 -11.05 -0.55
N LYS A 232 7.59 -11.52 -1.75
CA LYS A 232 7.85 -12.93 -2.01
C LYS A 232 8.87 -13.48 -1.00
N GLN A 233 10.03 -12.82 -0.86
CA GLN A 233 11.07 -13.26 0.06
C GLN A 233 10.59 -13.30 1.52
N PHE A 234 9.84 -12.30 1.96
CA PHE A 234 9.27 -12.27 3.31
C PHE A 234 8.36 -13.47 3.57
N VAL A 235 7.48 -13.81 2.62
CA VAL A 235 6.59 -14.98 2.75
C VAL A 235 7.40 -16.28 2.79
N GLU A 236 8.43 -16.41 1.95
CA GLU A 236 9.34 -17.56 1.96
C GLU A 236 10.09 -17.67 3.28
N ASP A 237 10.56 -16.55 3.83
CA ASP A 237 11.27 -16.51 5.11
C ASP A 237 10.37 -16.93 6.27
N VAL A 238 9.12 -16.45 6.32
CA VAL A 238 8.15 -16.89 7.35
C VAL A 238 7.91 -18.39 7.23
N ARG A 239 7.68 -18.90 6.01
CA ARG A 239 7.45 -20.34 5.77
C ARG A 239 8.68 -21.21 6.02
N THR A 240 9.88 -20.64 5.98
CA THR A 240 11.13 -21.38 6.19
C THR A 240 11.51 -21.38 7.66
N TYR A 241 11.47 -20.21 8.30
CA TYR A 241 12.05 -20.00 9.63
C TYR A 241 11.03 -19.89 10.76
N LEU A 242 9.78 -19.59 10.43
CA LEU A 242 8.72 -19.36 11.43
C LEU A 242 7.54 -20.32 11.31
N ARG A 243 7.56 -21.27 10.37
CA ARG A 243 6.45 -22.20 10.09
C ARG A 243 5.97 -23.00 11.29
N ASP A 244 6.87 -23.30 12.24
CA ASP A 244 6.55 -24.08 13.43
C ASP A 244 5.84 -23.21 14.49
N TYR A 245 5.84 -21.87 14.34
CA TYR A 245 5.29 -20.92 15.29
C TYR A 245 4.06 -20.20 14.75
N ILE A 246 4.07 -19.84 13.47
CA ILE A 246 3.03 -19.04 12.84
C ILE A 246 2.83 -19.42 11.37
N GLU A 247 1.57 -19.60 11.00
CA GLU A 247 1.11 -19.72 9.63
C GLU A 247 0.50 -18.38 9.18
N ILE A 248 0.88 -17.92 7.98
CA ILE A 248 0.33 -16.71 7.37
C ILE A 248 -0.38 -17.06 6.06
N ASN A 249 -1.62 -16.58 5.93
CA ASN A 249 -2.42 -16.74 4.72
C ASN A 249 -2.96 -15.38 4.29
N PHE A 250 -2.94 -15.09 3.00
CA PHE A 250 -3.52 -13.85 2.49
C PHE A 250 -5.04 -14.03 2.33
N GLU A 251 -5.79 -13.02 2.74
CA GLU A 251 -7.24 -12.97 2.53
C GLU A 251 -7.51 -13.05 1.04
N THR A 252 -8.36 -14.00 0.67
CA THR A 252 -8.79 -14.17 -0.70
C THR A 252 -10.14 -13.48 -0.85
N MET A 253 -10.21 -12.53 -1.78
CA MET A 253 -11.48 -11.96 -2.19
C MET A 253 -11.92 -12.66 -3.47
N GLU A 254 -13.14 -13.17 -3.44
CA GLU A 254 -13.84 -13.51 -4.66
C GLU A 254 -14.15 -12.21 -5.41
N GLU A 255 -13.95 -12.24 -6.73
CA GLU A 255 -14.40 -11.21 -7.63
C GLU A 255 -15.92 -11.06 -7.46
N MET A 256 -16.35 -10.09 -6.64
CA MET A 256 -17.74 -9.68 -6.64
C MET A 256 -18.02 -9.16 -8.04
N MET A 257 -18.74 -9.95 -8.84
CA MET A 257 -19.49 -9.43 -9.97
C MET A 257 -20.61 -8.52 -9.44
N SER A 258 -20.24 -7.40 -8.84
CA SER A 258 -21.16 -6.35 -8.43
C SER A 258 -20.62 -5.04 -8.98
N HIS A 259 -21.37 -4.47 -9.91
CA HIS A 259 -21.12 -3.16 -10.52
C HIS A 259 -21.18 -1.98 -9.52
N ASP A 260 -21.25 -2.25 -8.21
CA ASP A 260 -21.43 -1.24 -7.17
C ASP A 260 -20.47 -1.48 -6.02
N LYS A 261 -19.31 -0.84 -6.09
CA LYS A 261 -18.62 -0.27 -4.92
C LYS A 261 -17.60 0.75 -5.40
N LYS A 262 -17.86 2.01 -5.05
CA LYS A 262 -17.00 3.17 -5.30
C LYS A 262 -15.55 2.84 -5.01
N TRP A 263 -14.74 2.76 -6.05
CA TRP A 263 -13.29 2.87 -5.93
C TRP A 263 -12.97 4.33 -5.59
N GLU A 264 -12.48 4.58 -4.38
CA GLU A 264 -12.00 5.90 -4.03
C GLU A 264 -10.79 6.29 -4.91
N LYS A 265 -10.87 7.52 -5.39
CA LYS A 265 -10.20 8.07 -6.56
C LYS A 265 -8.68 8.20 -6.34
N TYR A 266 -7.87 7.34 -6.94
CA TYR A 266 -6.43 7.63 -7.14
C TYR A 266 -6.26 8.43 -8.43
N SER A 267 -6.35 9.75 -8.33
CA SER A 267 -6.07 10.65 -9.45
C SER A 267 -4.58 10.63 -9.82
N ILE A 268 -4.24 10.14 -11.00
CA ILE A 268 -2.91 10.27 -11.59
C ILE A 268 -2.74 11.71 -12.06
N LYS A 269 -1.87 12.49 -11.40
CA LYS A 269 -1.48 13.82 -11.88
C LYS A 269 -0.57 13.66 -13.10
N VAL A 270 -1.12 13.93 -14.30
CA VAL A 270 -0.37 14.05 -15.55
C VAL A 270 0.39 15.39 -15.53
N LYS A 271 1.66 15.38 -15.96
CA LYS A 271 2.51 16.60 -16.02
C LYS A 271 2.15 17.43 -17.27
N GLU A 272 2.24 18.75 -17.16
CA GLU A 272 1.77 19.76 -18.14
C GLU A 272 2.20 19.55 -19.62
N ASN A 273 3.32 18.88 -19.90
CA ASN A 273 3.76 18.64 -21.29
C ASN A 273 3.04 17.48 -22.00
N GLU A 274 2.37 16.58 -21.27
CA GLU A 274 1.57 15.48 -21.85
C GLU A 274 0.10 15.87 -22.10
N SER A 275 -0.35 17.02 -21.54
CA SER A 275 -1.74 17.50 -21.62
C SER A 275 -2.21 17.76 -23.06
N LYS A 276 -1.37 18.36 -23.90
CA LYS A 276 -1.74 18.71 -25.28
C LYS A 276 -1.85 17.51 -26.22
N ILE A 277 -1.14 16.42 -25.93
CA ILE A 277 -1.24 15.17 -26.69
C ILE A 277 -2.54 14.46 -26.31
N TYR A 278 -2.83 14.39 -25.00
CA TYR A 278 -4.09 13.86 -24.49
C TYR A 278 -5.31 14.63 -25.04
N GLU A 279 -5.28 15.97 -25.04
CA GLU A 279 -6.36 16.78 -25.58
C GLU A 279 -6.65 16.51 -27.06
N LYS A 280 -5.62 16.30 -27.88
CA LYS A 280 -5.78 15.96 -29.29
C LYS A 280 -6.41 14.57 -29.50
N GLU A 281 -5.96 13.58 -28.73
CA GLU A 281 -6.52 12.22 -28.85
C GLU A 281 -7.94 12.15 -28.27
N ALA A 282 -8.19 12.84 -27.17
CA ALA A 282 -9.52 13.02 -26.61
C ALA A 282 -10.44 13.72 -27.62
N ALA A 283 -10.00 14.80 -28.27
CA ALA A 283 -10.78 15.48 -29.30
C ALA A 283 -11.14 14.55 -30.47
N LYS A 284 -10.22 13.68 -30.91
CA LYS A 284 -10.47 12.68 -31.96
C LYS A 284 -11.49 11.62 -31.55
N ARG A 285 -11.46 11.20 -30.28
CA ARG A 285 -12.42 10.23 -29.73
C ARG A 285 -13.80 10.84 -29.53
N LEU A 286 -13.85 12.08 -29.06
CA LEU A 286 -15.08 12.81 -28.88
C LEU A 286 -15.70 13.27 -30.21
N SER A 287 -14.91 13.41 -31.28
CA SER A 287 -15.46 13.70 -32.61
C SER A 287 -16.07 12.47 -33.30
N SER A 288 -15.70 11.25 -32.89
CA SER A 288 -16.30 10.02 -33.40
C SER A 288 -17.59 9.61 -32.68
N HIS A 289 -17.82 10.12 -31.47
CA HIS A 289 -19.01 9.84 -30.66
C HIS A 289 -19.62 11.15 -30.13
N MET A 290 -20.82 11.50 -30.59
CA MET A 290 -21.49 12.73 -30.16
C MET A 290 -21.74 12.72 -28.64
N ILE A 291 -21.56 13.88 -28.00
CA ILE A 291 -21.99 14.10 -26.61
C ILE A 291 -23.39 14.73 -26.60
N ALA A 292 -24.33 14.02 -25.99
CA ALA A 292 -25.67 14.49 -25.67
C ALA A 292 -25.73 14.95 -24.21
N ILE A 293 -26.23 16.16 -23.97
CA ILE A 293 -26.47 16.67 -22.61
C ILE A 293 -27.96 16.57 -22.31
N VAL A 294 -28.32 15.74 -21.32
CA VAL A 294 -29.70 15.50 -20.89
C VAL A 294 -29.91 16.23 -19.57
N ASP A 295 -30.63 17.34 -19.60
CA ASP A 295 -30.97 18.11 -18.40
C ASP A 295 -32.29 17.60 -17.80
N GLU A 296 -32.19 16.76 -16.77
CA GLU A 296 -33.37 16.21 -16.07
C GLU A 296 -33.93 17.23 -15.07
N CYS A 297 -33.10 18.13 -14.54
CA CYS A 297 -33.50 19.12 -13.53
C CYS A 297 -34.31 20.28 -14.14
N ASN A 298 -34.03 20.67 -15.38
CA ASN A 298 -34.71 21.76 -16.10
C ASN A 298 -34.73 23.12 -15.35
N THR A 299 -33.73 23.37 -14.51
CA THR A 299 -33.55 24.61 -13.73
C THR A 299 -32.65 25.62 -14.44
N GLU A 300 -32.63 26.86 -13.97
CA GLU A 300 -31.66 27.86 -14.46
C GLU A 300 -30.20 27.42 -14.19
N THR A 301 -29.95 26.79 -13.05
CA THR A 301 -28.62 26.28 -12.69
C THR A 301 -28.19 25.13 -13.58
N SER A 302 -29.07 24.17 -13.87
CA SER A 302 -28.75 23.02 -14.74
C SER A 302 -28.54 23.43 -16.19
N LYS A 303 -29.31 24.40 -16.70
CA LYS A 303 -29.06 25.02 -18.02
C LYS A 303 -27.69 25.67 -18.09
N LYS A 304 -27.31 26.39 -17.03
CA LYS A 304 -25.98 27.00 -16.94
C LYS A 304 -24.85 25.95 -16.91
N ILE A 305 -25.04 24.82 -16.22
CA ILE A 305 -24.08 23.71 -16.23
C ILE A 305 -23.92 23.17 -17.66
N ALA A 306 -25.03 22.98 -18.37
CA ALA A 306 -25.00 22.56 -19.76
C ALA A 306 -24.19 23.57 -20.59
N ASP A 307 -24.54 24.86 -20.56
CA ASP A 307 -23.86 25.92 -21.31
C ASP A 307 -22.35 25.97 -20.99
N ASP A 308 -21.97 25.90 -19.72
CA ASP A 308 -20.58 25.92 -19.28
C ASP A 308 -19.82 24.67 -19.77
N PHE A 309 -20.46 23.49 -19.77
CA PHE A 309 -19.87 22.28 -20.33
C PHE A 309 -19.73 22.36 -21.86
N GLN A 310 -20.72 22.89 -22.57
CA GLN A 310 -20.64 23.12 -24.02
C GLN A 310 -19.49 24.08 -24.37
N ALA A 311 -19.35 25.17 -23.60
CA ALA A 311 -18.27 26.13 -23.77
C ALA A 311 -16.90 25.48 -23.52
N PHE A 312 -16.78 24.63 -22.49
CA PHE A 312 -15.58 23.84 -22.21
C PHE A 312 -15.20 22.93 -23.38
N LEU A 313 -16.15 22.12 -23.87
CA LEU A 313 -15.92 21.20 -24.99
C LEU A 313 -15.41 21.93 -26.24
N LYS A 314 -16.06 23.06 -26.57
CA LYS A 314 -15.69 23.88 -27.73
C LYS A 314 -14.31 24.51 -27.55
N LYS A 315 -13.98 24.99 -26.35
CA LYS A 315 -12.73 25.72 -26.09
C LYS A 315 -11.52 24.79 -25.96
N VAL A 316 -11.67 23.65 -25.27
CA VAL A 316 -10.57 22.72 -24.96
C VAL A 316 -10.38 21.68 -26.05
N TYR A 317 -11.45 21.13 -26.60
CA TYR A 317 -11.38 20.04 -27.58
C TYR A 317 -11.80 20.45 -29.00
N GLY A 318 -12.35 21.66 -29.19
CA GLY A 318 -12.81 22.13 -30.50
C GLY A 318 -14.06 21.42 -31.01
N ILE A 319 -14.83 20.76 -30.13
CA ILE A 319 -16.00 19.97 -30.50
C ILE A 319 -17.30 20.62 -30.02
N GLY A 320 -18.38 20.36 -30.75
CA GLY A 320 -19.73 20.68 -30.30
C GLY A 320 -20.33 19.56 -29.45
N SER A 321 -21.44 19.88 -28.80
CA SER A 321 -22.38 18.90 -28.21
C SER A 321 -23.80 19.28 -28.64
N MET A 322 -24.74 18.36 -28.51
CA MET A 322 -26.15 18.64 -28.75
C MET A 322 -26.96 18.54 -27.45
N PRO A 323 -28.01 19.37 -27.30
CA PRO A 323 -29.05 19.08 -26.31
C PRO A 323 -29.64 17.70 -26.60
N GLY A 324 -29.60 16.80 -25.63
CA GLY A 324 -30.21 15.48 -25.70
C GLY A 324 -31.56 15.51 -25.00
N GLY A 325 -32.64 15.15 -25.70
CA GLY A 325 -33.96 15.00 -25.08
C GLY A 325 -34.07 13.77 -24.18
N SER A 326 -33.27 12.73 -24.45
CA SER A 326 -33.21 11.49 -23.67
C SER A 326 -31.85 10.81 -23.86
N VAL A 327 -31.52 9.87 -22.96
CA VAL A 327 -30.33 9.01 -23.12
C VAL A 327 -30.44 8.17 -24.39
N SER A 328 -29.37 8.13 -25.19
CA SER A 328 -29.29 7.33 -26.42
C SER A 328 -28.08 6.40 -26.47
N SER A 329 -28.24 5.25 -27.10
CA SER A 329 -27.16 4.32 -27.40
C SER A 329 -26.26 4.85 -28.52
N GLY A 330 -24.95 4.61 -28.43
CA GLY A 330 -23.99 5.06 -29.45
C GLY A 330 -23.53 6.52 -29.31
N THR A 331 -23.96 7.20 -28.25
CA THR A 331 -23.51 8.55 -27.87
C THR A 331 -22.97 8.54 -26.44
N TYR A 332 -22.17 9.56 -26.11
CA TYR A 332 -21.86 9.90 -24.73
C TYR A 332 -23.04 10.70 -24.16
N ASN A 333 -23.57 10.30 -23.01
CA ASN A 333 -24.70 10.97 -22.38
C ASN A 333 -24.25 11.60 -21.06
N LEU A 334 -24.22 12.92 -21.00
CA LEU A 334 -24.07 13.65 -19.74
C LEU A 334 -25.47 13.98 -19.21
N ARG A 335 -25.86 13.36 -18.10
CA ARG A 335 -27.12 13.65 -17.41
C ARG A 335 -26.88 14.65 -16.28
N ILE A 336 -27.63 15.74 -16.28
CA ILE A 336 -27.66 16.71 -15.19
C ILE A 336 -28.84 16.34 -14.29
N ILE A 337 -28.55 15.93 -13.07
CA ILE A 337 -29.54 15.44 -12.10
C ILE A 337 -29.36 16.15 -10.75
N HIS A 338 -30.29 15.97 -9.83
CA HIS A 338 -30.06 16.33 -8.42
C HIS A 338 -29.22 15.27 -7.69
N ASP A 339 -28.67 15.62 -6.54
CA ASP A 339 -28.03 14.65 -5.65
C ASP A 339 -29.05 13.75 -4.90
N LYS A 340 -28.53 12.72 -4.25
CA LYS A 340 -29.34 11.76 -3.47
C LYS A 340 -30.22 12.41 -2.39
N GLY A 341 -29.79 13.55 -1.84
CA GLY A 341 -30.52 14.28 -0.79
C GLY A 341 -31.85 14.85 -1.30
N TYR A 342 -31.90 15.23 -2.57
CA TYR A 342 -33.10 15.73 -3.22
C TYR A 342 -34.20 14.66 -3.33
N TYR A 343 -33.83 13.45 -3.76
CA TYR A 343 -34.80 12.37 -4.04
C TYR A 343 -35.35 11.69 -2.79
N LYS A 344 -34.70 11.85 -1.62
CA LYS A 344 -35.13 11.23 -0.34
C LYS A 344 -35.38 9.72 -0.43
N GLY A 345 -34.76 9.03 -1.38
CA GLY A 345 -34.92 7.59 -1.61
C GLY A 345 -36.09 7.19 -2.52
N GLU A 346 -36.81 8.14 -3.12
CA GLU A 346 -37.86 7.88 -4.11
C GLU A 346 -37.38 8.26 -5.52
N ASN A 347 -37.43 7.31 -6.46
CA ASN A 347 -37.10 7.52 -7.88
C ASN A 347 -35.80 8.30 -8.11
N ASP A 348 -34.72 7.91 -7.43
CA ASP A 348 -33.39 8.52 -7.64
C ASP A 348 -32.91 8.20 -9.06
N LEU A 349 -32.81 9.22 -9.90
CA LEU A 349 -32.37 9.06 -11.29
C LEU A 349 -30.94 8.53 -11.41
N HIS A 350 -30.16 8.58 -10.32
CA HIS A 350 -28.84 7.97 -10.26
C HIS A 350 -28.91 6.43 -10.28
N ASP A 351 -30.03 5.83 -9.86
CA ASP A 351 -30.22 4.38 -9.79
C ASP A 351 -30.76 3.79 -11.11
N GLU A 352 -31.05 4.62 -12.11
CA GLU A 352 -31.52 4.17 -13.42
C GLU A 352 -30.41 3.46 -14.22
N ILE A 353 -30.72 2.24 -14.68
CA ILE A 353 -29.78 1.40 -15.42
C ILE A 353 -30.03 1.50 -16.93
N PHE A 354 -29.05 2.04 -17.67
CA PHE A 354 -29.09 2.12 -19.12
C PHE A 354 -28.20 1.05 -19.76
N ASN A 355 -28.81 -0.05 -20.22
CA ASN A 355 -28.08 -1.11 -20.91
C ASN A 355 -27.41 -0.60 -22.19
N LYS A 356 -26.11 -0.87 -22.32
CA LYS A 356 -25.27 -0.53 -23.50
C LYS A 356 -25.19 0.98 -23.83
N CYS A 357 -25.60 1.85 -22.92
CA CYS A 357 -25.44 3.30 -23.07
C CYS A 357 -24.28 3.79 -22.21
N ILE A 358 -23.56 4.80 -22.70
CA ILE A 358 -22.48 5.43 -21.95
C ILE A 358 -23.07 6.66 -21.27
N VAL A 359 -23.31 6.57 -19.97
CA VAL A 359 -23.97 7.62 -19.19
C VAL A 359 -23.07 8.09 -18.06
N GLN A 360 -22.92 9.40 -17.91
CA GLN A 360 -22.25 10.05 -16.79
C GLN A 360 -23.18 11.07 -16.16
N HIS A 361 -23.16 11.18 -14.83
CA HIS A 361 -23.97 12.14 -14.08
C HIS A 361 -23.12 13.33 -13.63
N ILE A 362 -23.74 14.51 -13.60
CA ILE A 362 -23.31 15.68 -12.84
C ILE A 362 -24.49 16.15 -11.99
N THR A 363 -24.21 16.57 -10.76
CA THR A 363 -25.26 17.01 -9.82
C THR A 363 -25.27 18.52 -9.69
N VAL A 364 -26.46 19.13 -9.70
CA VAL A 364 -26.63 20.59 -9.60
C VAL A 364 -26.01 21.13 -8.31
N GLU A 365 -26.09 20.38 -7.21
CA GLU A 365 -25.61 20.75 -5.88
C GLU A 365 -24.08 20.76 -5.77
N ASN A 366 -23.39 19.89 -6.53
CA ASN A 366 -21.94 19.78 -6.47
C ASN A 366 -21.22 20.66 -7.50
N TYR A 367 -21.95 21.20 -8.47
CA TYR A 367 -21.38 22.06 -9.49
C TYR A 367 -20.84 23.36 -8.89
N LYS A 368 -19.52 23.56 -8.99
CA LYS A 368 -18.85 24.80 -8.59
C LYS A 368 -18.32 25.51 -9.82
N LYS A 369 -18.85 26.71 -10.09
CA LYS A 369 -18.37 27.55 -11.20
C LYS A 369 -16.87 27.78 -11.05
N CYS A 370 -16.10 27.30 -12.01
CA CYS A 370 -14.65 27.46 -12.11
C CYS A 370 -14.29 28.08 -13.46
N ASP A 371 -13.02 28.47 -13.62
CA ASP A 371 -12.49 28.85 -14.93
C ASP A 371 -12.70 27.70 -15.93
N LEU A 372 -13.35 27.99 -17.07
CA LEU A 372 -13.77 27.01 -18.06
C LEU A 372 -12.60 26.15 -18.55
N GLU A 373 -11.39 26.70 -18.67
CA GLU A 373 -10.21 25.95 -19.14
C GLU A 373 -9.58 25.02 -18.09
N LYS A 374 -9.93 25.21 -16.81
CA LYS A 374 -9.28 24.51 -15.70
C LYS A 374 -10.28 23.81 -14.80
N ASN A 375 -11.50 23.56 -15.29
CA ASN A 375 -12.53 22.89 -14.51
C ASN A 375 -12.19 21.39 -14.36
N PRO A 376 -11.69 20.93 -13.20
CA PRO A 376 -11.25 19.54 -13.03
C PRO A 376 -12.41 18.55 -13.08
N GLU A 377 -13.62 19.00 -12.76
CA GLU A 377 -14.84 18.20 -12.80
C GLU A 377 -15.18 17.82 -14.25
N PHE A 378 -15.07 18.77 -15.18
CA PHE A 378 -15.33 18.51 -16.60
C PHE A 378 -14.30 17.58 -17.24
N TYR A 379 -13.02 17.74 -16.91
CA TYR A 379 -11.99 16.78 -17.34
C TYR A 379 -12.27 15.36 -16.79
N ALA A 380 -12.73 15.26 -15.54
CA ALA A 380 -13.08 13.97 -14.96
C ALA A 380 -14.28 13.33 -15.67
N ILE A 381 -15.31 14.11 -16.02
CA ILE A 381 -16.46 13.62 -16.80
C ILE A 381 -16.01 13.01 -18.13
N ILE A 382 -15.12 13.67 -18.86
CA ILE A 382 -14.59 13.15 -20.14
C ILE A 382 -13.84 11.82 -19.93
N GLN A 383 -12.99 11.75 -18.91
CA GLN A 383 -12.27 10.52 -18.58
C GLN A 383 -13.22 9.39 -18.21
N GLU A 384 -14.23 9.67 -17.40
CA GLU A 384 -15.20 8.67 -16.94
C GLU A 384 -16.07 8.17 -18.11
N LEU A 385 -16.43 9.04 -19.06
CA LEU A 385 -17.11 8.64 -20.31
C LEU A 385 -16.26 7.67 -21.14
N PHE A 386 -14.97 7.96 -21.31
CA PHE A 386 -14.03 7.09 -22.02
C PHE A 386 -13.84 5.73 -21.34
N ILE A 387 -13.71 5.71 -20.01
CA ILE A 387 -13.61 4.47 -19.24
C ILE A 387 -14.90 3.64 -19.42
N LYS A 388 -16.06 4.27 -19.38
CA LYS A 388 -17.35 3.60 -19.56
C LYS A 388 -17.50 3.03 -20.97
N GLU A 389 -17.05 3.74 -22.01
CA GLU A 389 -16.98 3.20 -23.37
C GLU A 389 -16.07 1.97 -23.46
N ASP A 390 -14.88 2.05 -22.84
CA ASP A 390 -13.92 0.96 -22.79
C ASP A 390 -14.54 -0.29 -22.12
N ILE A 391 -15.30 -0.11 -21.03
CA ILE A 391 -16.03 -1.19 -20.36
C ILE A 391 -17.11 -1.78 -21.30
N VAL A 392 -17.94 -0.94 -21.93
CA VAL A 392 -18.99 -1.39 -22.85
C VAL A 392 -18.41 -2.19 -24.01
N ASN A 393 -17.28 -1.74 -24.55
CA ASN A 393 -16.60 -2.34 -25.69
C ASN A 393 -15.57 -3.42 -25.30
N LYS A 394 -15.40 -3.70 -23.99
CA LYS A 394 -14.42 -4.66 -23.44
C LYS A 394 -12.99 -4.44 -23.95
N GLN A 395 -12.59 -3.18 -24.07
CA GLN A 395 -11.26 -2.76 -24.53
C GLN A 395 -10.64 -1.77 -23.53
N LEU A 396 -9.36 -1.44 -23.69
CA LEU A 396 -8.68 -0.46 -22.87
C LEU A 396 -7.90 0.48 -23.78
N THR A 397 -8.51 1.58 -24.18
CA THR A 397 -7.98 2.49 -25.21
C THR A 397 -7.29 3.70 -24.62
N MET A 398 -7.56 4.03 -23.35
CA MET A 398 -6.90 5.13 -22.64
C MET A 398 -5.43 4.88 -22.29
N PHE A 399 -4.92 3.67 -22.53
CA PHE A 399 -3.52 3.32 -22.31
C PHE A 399 -2.79 3.26 -23.65
N ASN A 400 -1.66 3.96 -23.75
CA ASN A 400 -0.82 3.91 -24.95
C ASN A 400 -0.05 2.58 -24.99
N TRP A 401 -0.72 1.57 -25.53
CA TRP A 401 -0.14 0.26 -25.77
C TRP A 401 1.07 0.33 -26.68
N SER A 402 1.10 1.22 -27.68
CA SER A 402 2.21 1.29 -28.63
C SER A 402 3.51 1.79 -28.01
N GLU A 403 3.43 2.72 -27.05
CA GLU A 403 4.60 3.27 -26.37
C GLU A 403 5.14 2.32 -25.29
N THR A 404 4.26 1.53 -24.69
CA THR A 404 4.61 0.52 -23.67
C THR A 404 5.02 -0.83 -24.29
N LEU A 405 4.38 -1.25 -25.38
CA LEU A 405 4.53 -2.58 -26.01
C LEU A 405 5.29 -2.56 -27.34
N GLY A 406 5.33 -1.43 -28.06
CA GLY A 406 5.85 -1.32 -29.43
C GLY A 406 7.36 -1.55 -29.59
N LYS A 407 8.11 -1.67 -28.49
CA LYS A 407 9.50 -2.13 -28.53
C LYS A 407 9.68 -3.64 -28.59
N SER A 408 8.63 -4.42 -28.31
CA SER A 408 8.76 -5.87 -28.09
C SER A 408 8.45 -6.74 -29.32
N GLY A 409 7.81 -6.20 -30.36
CA GLY A 409 7.47 -6.95 -31.58
C GLY A 409 6.56 -8.17 -31.36
N LYS A 410 5.93 -8.29 -30.19
CA LYS A 410 5.12 -9.46 -29.80
C LYS A 410 3.63 -9.15 -29.88
N THR A 411 2.89 -10.02 -30.54
CA THR A 411 1.43 -10.05 -30.49
C THR A 411 1.01 -10.63 -29.15
N TRP A 412 0.35 -9.82 -28.31
CA TRP A 412 -0.21 -10.28 -27.05
C TRP A 412 -1.73 -10.32 -27.16
N ALA A 413 -2.32 -11.48 -26.88
CA ALA A 413 -3.74 -11.60 -26.61
C ALA A 413 -3.95 -11.46 -25.10
N PHE A 414 -4.86 -10.59 -24.68
CA PHE A 414 -5.46 -10.75 -23.36
C PHE A 414 -6.22 -12.07 -23.39
N VAL A 415 -5.79 -13.00 -22.54
CA VAL A 415 -6.23 -14.40 -22.41
C VAL A 415 -7.47 -14.71 -23.26
N SER A 416 -7.26 -15.28 -24.45
CA SER A 416 -8.36 -15.84 -25.23
C SER A 416 -8.67 -17.23 -24.69
N PHE A 417 -9.82 -17.42 -24.07
CA PHE A 417 -10.31 -18.75 -23.71
C PHE A 417 -10.97 -19.36 -24.95
N LYS A 418 -10.50 -20.55 -25.36
CA LYS A 418 -11.34 -21.47 -26.12
C LYS A 418 -12.42 -21.96 -25.15
N LYS A 419 -13.66 -21.92 -25.59
CA LYS A 419 -14.74 -22.70 -24.97
C LYS A 419 -14.34 -24.16 -25.13
N ASP A 420 -14.22 -24.91 -24.05
CA ASP A 420 -14.19 -26.36 -24.16
C ASP A 420 -15.57 -26.78 -24.67
N ASP A 421 -15.61 -27.35 -25.88
CA ASP A 421 -16.79 -28.02 -26.42
C ASP A 421 -16.97 -29.38 -25.73
N THR A 422 -17.09 -29.37 -24.41
CA THR A 422 -17.65 -30.49 -23.64
C THR A 422 -18.97 -30.03 -23.07
N ASP A 423 -19.94 -29.88 -23.96
CA ASP A 423 -21.37 -30.02 -23.68
C ASP A 423 -22.14 -30.08 -25.01
N ILE A 424 -21.93 -31.17 -25.77
CA ILE A 424 -22.96 -31.71 -26.67
C ILE A 424 -22.93 -33.24 -26.58
N ARG A 425 -23.92 -33.75 -25.82
CA ARG A 425 -24.44 -35.12 -25.70
C ARG A 425 -23.70 -36.13 -24.83
#